data_AF-A0A2D6TIG9-F1
#
_entry.id   AF-A0A2D6TIG9-F1
#
_cell.length_a   1.000
_cell.length_b   1.000
_cell.length_c   1.000
_cell.angle_alpha   90.00
_cell.angle_beta   90.00
_cell.angle_gamma   90.00
#
_symmetry.space_group_name_H-M   'P 1'
#
loop_
_entity.id
_entity.type
_entity.pdbx_description
1 polymer ?
#
loop_
_entity_poly.entity_id
_entity_poly.type
_entity_poly.pdbx_seq_one_letter_code
_entity_poly.pdbx_strand_id
1 'polypeptide(L)'
;KKEFILKSNSLQVVELSNIVDEAEPGNYKFKVIVNKNNQKTNNEITKDIIINNKLKSNNAENLNNNEDNNAKNLITANNVLMNRGIIYESSTEKAKALIPLFLIIISIIINIVLIWRR
;
A
#
# COMPACT_ATOMS: atom_id res chain seq x y z
N LYS A 1 -6.31 14.08 6.96
CA LYS A 1 -5.32 13.47 7.89
C LYS A 1 -6.08 12.49 8.78
N LYS A 2 -5.59 11.26 8.98
CA LYS A 2 -6.18 10.28 9.90
C LYS A 2 -5.16 9.95 10.98
N GLU A 3 -5.58 9.95 12.24
CA GLU A 3 -4.74 9.65 13.40
C GLU A 3 -5.45 8.62 14.27
N PHE A 4 -4.69 7.67 14.82
CA PHE A 4 -5.23 6.63 15.68
C PHE A 4 -4.15 6.09 16.63
N ILE A 5 -4.59 5.52 17.74
CA ILE A 5 -3.73 4.83 18.70
C ILE A 5 -3.80 3.33 18.41
N LEU A 6 -2.66 2.71 18.16
CA LEU A 6 -2.56 1.26 17.92
C LEU A 6 -2.13 0.55 19.21
N LYS A 7 -2.87 -0.49 19.62
CA LYS A 7 -2.51 -1.31 20.79
C LYS A 7 -1.33 -2.23 20.46
N SER A 8 -0.60 -2.67 21.48
CA SER A 8 0.47 -3.67 21.32
C SER A 8 -0.05 -4.96 20.67
N ASN A 9 0.74 -5.56 19.79
CA ASN A 9 0.41 -6.78 19.04
C ASN A 9 -0.93 -6.71 18.28
N SER A 10 -1.33 -5.53 17.81
CA SER A 10 -2.55 -5.35 17.02
C SER A 10 -2.25 -4.86 15.61
N LEU A 11 -3.15 -5.19 14.68
CA LEU A 11 -3.11 -4.79 13.29
C LEU A 11 -4.30 -3.86 13.00
N GLN A 12 -4.02 -2.72 12.37
CA GLN A 12 -5.05 -1.78 11.95
C GLN A 12 -4.96 -1.58 10.45
N VAL A 13 -6.09 -1.78 9.77
CA VAL A 13 -6.25 -1.43 8.36
C VAL A 13 -6.89 -0.04 8.29
N VAL A 14 -6.35 0.83 7.44
CA VAL A 14 -6.89 2.16 7.18
C VAL A 14 -7.28 2.23 5.72
N GLU A 15 -8.59 2.33 5.46
CA GLU A 15 -9.11 2.53 4.12
C GLU A 15 -8.97 3.99 3.71
N LEU A 16 -8.40 4.22 2.53
CA LEU A 16 -8.19 5.53 1.93
C LEU A 16 -8.96 5.59 0.62
N SER A 17 -9.89 6.53 0.52
CA SER A 17 -10.65 6.83 -0.70
C SER A 17 -10.25 8.22 -1.18
N ASN A 18 -9.90 8.34 -2.46
CA ASN A 18 -9.67 9.64 -3.10
C ASN A 18 -10.68 9.83 -4.22
N ILE A 19 -11.10 11.08 -4.39
CA ILE A 19 -11.90 11.52 -5.52
C ILE A 19 -10.98 12.35 -6.40
N VAL A 20 -10.99 12.05 -7.70
CA VAL A 20 -10.29 12.82 -8.72
C VAL A 20 -11.34 13.70 -9.37
N ASP A 21 -11.17 15.02 -9.25
CA ASP A 21 -12.06 16.01 -9.86
C ASP A 21 -11.25 16.88 -10.84
N GLU A 22 -11.78 17.08 -12.04
CA GLU A 22 -11.20 17.89 -13.12
C GLU A 22 -9.69 17.69 -13.40
N ALA A 23 -9.16 16.48 -13.20
CA ALA A 23 -7.74 16.22 -13.42
C ALA A 23 -7.41 15.99 -14.89
N GLU A 24 -6.29 16.56 -15.34
CA GLU A 24 -5.76 16.32 -16.67
C GLU A 24 -5.41 14.83 -16.88
N PRO A 25 -5.56 14.31 -18.11
CA PRO A 25 -5.09 12.98 -18.44
C PRO A 25 -3.57 12.87 -18.29
N GLY A 26 -3.09 11.85 -17.60
CA GLY A 26 -1.66 11.68 -17.39
C GLY A 26 -1.30 10.69 -16.30
N ASN A 27 0.00 10.62 -16.02
CA ASN A 27 0.57 9.77 -14.97
C ASN A 27 0.76 10.58 -13.70
N TYR A 28 0.13 10.13 -12.62
CA TYR A 28 0.17 10.73 -11.30
C TYR A 28 0.84 9.79 -10.31
N LYS A 29 1.36 10.35 -9.22
CA LYS A 29 1.91 9.58 -8.10
C LYS A 29 1.09 9.80 -6.85
N PHE A 30 0.53 8.73 -6.32
CA PHE A 30 -0.14 8.72 -5.04
C PHE A 30 0.81 8.26 -3.95
N LYS A 31 1.11 9.15 -3.01
CA LYS A 31 2.00 8.91 -1.88
C LYS A 31 1.21 8.88 -0.58
N VAL A 32 1.33 7.78 0.17
CA VAL A 32 0.84 7.68 1.54
C VAL A 32 2.02 7.74 2.49
N ILE A 33 1.91 8.61 3.50
CA ILE A 33 2.94 8.86 4.51
C ILE A 33 2.41 8.41 5.86
N VAL A 34 3.16 7.54 6.54
CA VAL A 34 2.89 7.08 7.90
C VAL A 34 3.99 7.62 8.82
N ASN A 35 3.60 8.47 9.77
CA ASN A 35 4.45 8.93 10.86
C ASN A 35 3.92 8.37 12.18
N LYS A 36 4.76 7.62 12.89
CA LYS A 36 4.47 7.12 14.24
C LYS A 36 5.20 7.99 15.25
N ASN A 37 4.48 8.53 16.23
CA ASN A 37 5.05 9.23 17.40
C ASN A 37 6.10 10.31 17.05
N ASN A 38 5.86 11.10 16.01
CA ASN A 38 6.79 12.14 15.54
C ASN A 38 8.21 11.61 15.26
N GLN A 39 8.32 10.38 14.76
CA GLN A 39 9.60 9.83 14.32
C GLN A 39 10.27 10.75 13.29
N LYS A 40 11.61 10.86 13.40
CA LYS A 40 12.43 11.70 12.50
C LYS A 40 12.30 11.29 11.03
N THR A 41 12.08 10.01 10.77
CA THR A 41 11.94 9.46 9.42
C THR A 41 10.53 8.93 9.19
N ASN A 42 9.89 9.38 8.12
CA ASN A 42 8.58 8.90 7.70
C ASN A 42 8.69 7.56 6.98
N ASN A 43 7.65 6.73 7.12
CA ASN A 43 7.46 5.57 6.24
C ASN A 43 6.55 5.98 5.09
N GLU A 44 7.00 5.78 3.86
CA GLU A 44 6.27 6.23 2.67
C GLU A 44 6.02 5.05 1.73
N ILE A 45 4.81 5.01 1.15
CA ILE A 45 4.50 4.15 0.01
C ILE A 45 3.99 5.03 -1.12
N THR A 46 4.59 4.86 -2.30
CA THR A 46 4.17 5.58 -3.51
C THR A 46 3.65 4.58 -4.52
N LYS A 47 2.57 4.95 -5.21
CA LYS A 47 1.96 4.19 -6.30
C LYS A 47 1.65 5.10 -7.45
N ASP A 48 1.82 4.60 -8.67
CA ASP A 48 1.46 5.34 -9.87
C ASP A 48 -0.05 5.18 -10.14
N ILE A 49 -0.68 6.27 -10.53
CA ILE A 49 -2.09 6.35 -10.92
C ILE A 49 -2.11 6.91 -12.34
N ILE A 50 -2.81 6.24 -13.25
CA ILE A 50 -2.97 6.72 -14.62
C ILE A 50 -4.38 7.27 -14.77
N ILE A 51 -4.49 8.55 -15.10
CA ILE A 51 -5.76 9.20 -15.40
C ILE A 51 -5.91 9.20 -16.92
N ASN A 52 -6.87 8.43 -17.41
CA ASN A 52 -7.17 8.40 -18.83
C ASN A 52 -8.24 9.43 -19.15
N ASN A 53 -8.04 10.19 -20.23
CA ASN A 53 -9.15 10.96 -20.81
C ASN A 53 -10.15 9.95 -21.36
N LYS A 54 -11.30 9.78 -20.73
CA LYS A 54 -12.44 9.24 -21.46
C LYS A 54 -12.95 10.34 -22.40
N LEU A 55 -12.21 10.59 -23.48
CA LEU A 55 -12.87 11.00 -24.70
C LEU A 55 -13.77 9.83 -25.09
N LYS A 56 -15.07 10.09 -25.20
CA LYS A 56 -16.00 9.20 -25.88
C LYS A 56 -15.52 9.02 -27.32
N SER A 57 -14.55 8.13 -27.55
CA SER A 57 -14.24 7.60 -28.87
C SER A 57 -15.11 6.37 -29.06
N ASN A 58 -16.41 6.62 -29.29
CA ASN A 58 -17.23 5.64 -29.99
C ASN A 58 -17.17 6.06 -31.46
N ASN A 59 -16.14 5.57 -32.15
CA ASN A 59 -16.33 5.28 -33.57
C ASN A 59 -17.52 4.34 -33.66
N ALA A 60 -18.48 4.75 -34.46
CA ALA A 60 -19.72 4.06 -34.70
C ALA A 60 -19.46 2.66 -35.24
N GLU A 61 -20.03 1.66 -34.57
CA GLU A 61 -20.59 0.47 -35.22
C GLU A 61 -21.76 -0.06 -34.37
N ASN A 62 -22.96 0.32 -34.81
CA ASN A 62 -24.25 -0.37 -34.76
C ASN A 62 -24.96 -0.80 -33.45
N LEU A 63 -26.21 -0.28 -33.36
CA LEU A 63 -27.47 -0.83 -32.83
C LEU A 63 -27.57 -1.26 -31.34
N ASN A 64 -28.23 -0.45 -30.51
CA ASN A 64 -29.69 -0.57 -30.29
C ASN A 64 -30.21 0.42 -29.23
N ASN A 65 -31.45 0.84 -29.46
CA ASN A 65 -32.22 1.82 -28.70
C ASN A 65 -32.51 1.37 -27.25
N ASN A 66 -32.40 2.28 -26.28
CA ASN A 66 -33.56 2.88 -25.62
C ASN A 66 -33.13 3.83 -24.50
N GLU A 67 -33.88 4.93 -24.42
CA GLU A 67 -33.77 6.05 -23.50
C GLU A 67 -33.93 5.60 -22.05
N ASP A 68 -33.10 6.13 -21.14
CA ASP A 68 -33.64 6.80 -19.96
C ASP A 68 -32.59 7.72 -19.30
N ASN A 69 -33.02 8.96 -19.10
CA ASN A 69 -32.26 10.06 -18.55
C ASN A 69 -32.40 10.08 -17.02
N ASN A 70 -31.34 9.75 -16.27
CA ASN A 70 -30.89 10.53 -15.10
C ASN A 70 -29.76 9.86 -14.31
N ALA A 71 -28.94 10.75 -13.76
CA ALA A 71 -28.14 10.59 -12.55
C ALA A 71 -26.81 9.83 -12.62
N LYS A 72 -25.79 10.64 -12.31
CA LYS A 72 -24.44 10.32 -11.83
C LYS A 72 -23.50 9.78 -12.90
N ASN A 73 -22.59 10.67 -13.31
CA ASN A 73 -21.22 10.33 -13.68
C ASN A 73 -20.62 9.44 -12.58
N LEU A 74 -20.91 8.15 -12.65
CA LEU A 74 -20.18 7.14 -11.90
C LEU A 74 -18.85 7.04 -12.63
N ILE A 75 -17.90 7.89 -12.22
CA ILE A 75 -16.50 7.71 -12.55
C ILE A 75 -16.19 6.29 -12.05
N THR A 76 -16.18 5.35 -12.99
CA THR A 76 -15.75 3.99 -12.75
C THR A 76 -14.25 4.09 -12.56
N ALA A 77 -13.84 4.48 -11.36
CA ALA A 77 -12.55 4.14 -10.83
C ALA A 77 -12.55 2.62 -10.87
N ASN A 78 -11.93 2.05 -11.91
CA ASN A 78 -11.62 0.63 -11.93
C ASN A 78 -11.10 0.31 -10.53
N ASN A 79 -11.79 -0.59 -9.83
CA ASN A 79 -11.37 -1.05 -8.52
C ASN A 79 -10.02 -1.74 -8.74
N VAL A 80 -8.95 -0.95 -8.70
CA VAL A 80 -7.57 -1.44 -8.73
C VAL A 80 -7.49 -2.27 -7.48
N LEU A 81 -7.57 -3.59 -7.65
CA LEU A 81 -7.47 -4.58 -6.61
C LEU A 81 -6.08 -4.38 -5.97
N MET A 82 -6.04 -3.54 -4.93
CA MET A 82 -4.80 -3.14 -4.31
C MET A 82 -4.18 -4.38 -3.69
N ASN A 83 -2.96 -4.69 -4.11
CA ASN A 83 -2.15 -5.66 -3.38
C ASN A 83 -1.97 -5.14 -1.95
N ARG A 84 -2.62 -5.82 -0.99
CA ARG A 84 -2.64 -5.45 0.44
C ARG A 84 -1.24 -5.68 1.02
N GLY A 85 -0.37 -4.67 0.91
CA GLY A 85 0.96 -4.68 1.51
C GLY A 85 0.96 -4.10 2.92
N ILE A 86 1.76 -4.67 3.81
CA ILE A 86 2.01 -4.11 5.16
C ILE A 86 2.85 -2.84 4.99
N ILE A 87 2.28 -1.68 5.30
CA ILE A 87 2.95 -0.38 5.15
C ILE A 87 3.90 -0.09 6.32
N TYR A 88 3.55 -0.59 7.51
CA TYR A 88 4.35 -0.41 8.70
C TYR A 88 4.29 -1.66 9.56
N GLU A 89 5.46 -2.03 10.09
CA GLU A 89 5.64 -3.10 11.06
C GLU A 89 6.60 -2.59 12.14
N SER A 90 6.33 -2.93 13.40
CA SER A 90 7.19 -2.51 14.50
C SER A 90 8.54 -3.22 14.45
N SER A 91 9.60 -2.55 14.93
CA SER A 91 10.94 -3.15 15.02
C SER A 91 10.96 -4.43 15.86
N THR A 92 10.08 -4.52 16.85
CA THR A 92 9.91 -5.72 17.67
C THR A 92 9.38 -6.90 16.87
N GLU A 93 8.42 -6.67 15.97
CA GLU A 93 7.84 -7.74 15.16
C GLU A 93 8.82 -8.19 14.07
N LYS A 94 9.52 -7.23 13.46
CA LYS A 94 10.66 -7.51 12.56
C LYS A 94 11.75 -8.33 13.24
N ALA A 95 12.08 -8.03 14.49
CA ALA A 95 13.10 -8.76 15.25
C ALA A 95 12.66 -10.20 15.55
N LYS A 96 11.37 -10.45 15.82
CA LYS A 96 10.86 -11.80 16.06
C LYS A 96 11.10 -12.73 14.88
N ALA A 97 10.92 -12.24 13.65
CA ALA A 97 11.17 -13.02 12.44
C ALA A 97 12.64 -13.45 12.28
N LEU A 98 13.59 -12.72 12.90
CA LEU A 98 15.02 -13.00 12.81
C LEU A 98 15.54 -13.97 13.89
N ILE A 99 14.73 -14.29 14.91
CA ILE A 99 15.13 -15.14 16.04
C ILE A 99 15.63 -16.52 15.57
N PRO A 100 14.96 -17.26 14.66
CA PRO A 100 15.41 -18.58 14.25
C PRO A 100 16.78 -18.55 13.58
N LEU A 101 17.01 -17.58 12.70
CA LEU A 101 18.30 -17.37 12.01
C LEU A 101 19.40 -17.04 13.01
N PHE A 102 19.11 -16.16 13.97
CA PHE A 102 20.05 -15.73 14.99
C PHE A 102 20.55 -16.91 15.85
N LEU A 103 19.65 -17.83 16.25
CA LEU A 103 20.01 -19.02 17.01
C LEU A 103 20.95 -19.95 16.23
N ILE A 104 20.74 -20.13 14.93
CA ILE A 104 21.61 -20.94 14.07
C ILE A 104 23.01 -20.33 14.02
N ILE A 105 23.12 -19.02 13.81
CA ILE A 105 24.40 -18.31 13.75
C ILE A 105 25.15 -18.43 15.08
N ILE A 106 24.48 -18.23 16.21
CA ILE A 106 25.08 -18.41 17.54
C ILE A 106 25.60 -19.84 17.72
N SER A 107 24.82 -20.84 17.34
CA SER A 107 25.22 -22.24 17.47
C SER A 107 26.51 -22.52 16.70
N ILE A 108 26.63 -22.01 15.46
CA ILE A 108 27.84 -22.15 14.65
C ILE A 108 29.04 -21.46 15.32
N ILE A 109 28.86 -20.23 15.79
CA ILE A 109 29.93 -19.47 16.46
C ILE A 109 30.41 -20.20 17.72
N ILE A 110 29.51 -20.73 18.55
CA ILE A 110 29.87 -21.48 19.75
C ILE A 110 30.68 -22.72 19.38
N ASN A 111 30.28 -23.47 18.36
CA ASN A 111 31.02 -24.64 17.89
C ASN A 111 32.44 -24.27 17.43
N ILE A 112 32.59 -23.18 16.66
CA ILE A 112 33.90 -22.69 16.21
C ILE A 112 34.77 -22.30 17.40
N VAL A 113 34.23 -21.54 18.35
CA VAL A 113 34.97 -21.09 19.54
C VAL A 113 35.39 -22.29 20.41
N LEU A 114 34.53 -23.29 20.57
CA LEU A 114 34.84 -24.51 21.31
C LEU A 114 35.97 -25.33 20.64
N ILE A 115 35.96 -25.44 19.31
CA ILE A 115 37.05 -26.08 18.56
C ILE A 115 38.33 -25.26 18.67
N TRP A 116 38.25 -23.94 18.60
CA TRP A 116 39.44 -23.08 18.60
C TRP A 116 40.10 -22.94 19.98
N ARG A 117 39.31 -23.11 21.05
CA ARG A 117 39.81 -23.13 22.44
C ARG A 117 40.38 -24.50 22.84
N ARG A 118 40.02 -25.58 22.15
CA ARG A 118 40.53 -26.93 22.40
C ARG A 118 41.90 -27.12 21.77
#